data_AF-A0A4S3M3N8-F1
#
_entry.id   AF-A0A4S3M3N8-F1
#
_cell.length_a   1.000
_cell.length_b   1.000
_cell.length_c   1.000
_cell.angle_alpha   90.00
_cell.angle_beta   90.00
_cell.angle_gamma   90.00
#
_symmetry.space_group_name_H-M   'P 1'
#
loop_
_entity.id
_entity.type
_entity.pdbx_description
1 polymer ?
#
loop_
_entity_poly.entity_id
_entity_poly.type
_entity_poly.pdbx_seq_one_letter_code
_entity_poly.pdbx_strand_id
1 'polypeptide(L)'
;MLYLKYLILFFVVITFLQSAVDKIADWKGNIAWLKEHFKDSLLDGKVAFSLGIILVLEMLAALTAVGGIWFILSEENETLAVYSLLLSGVTLLFLLLGQRLAKDYDGARTIVIYLIPVFFGLYLFTQ
;
A
#
# COMPACT_ATOMS: atom_id res chain seq x y z
N MET A 1 -17.80 -8.59 -13.79
CA MET A 1 -17.16 -7.32 -13.36
C MET A 1 -17.34 -7.09 -11.86
N LEU A 2 -18.53 -7.30 -11.29
CA LEU A 2 -18.78 -7.13 -9.85
C LEU A 2 -17.84 -7.95 -8.94
N TYR A 3 -17.67 -9.26 -9.17
CA TYR A 3 -16.78 -10.10 -8.34
C TYR A 3 -15.32 -9.64 -8.34
N LEU A 4 -14.85 -9.09 -9.46
CA LEU A 4 -13.49 -8.61 -9.62
C LEU A 4 -13.22 -7.35 -8.79
N LYS A 5 -14.20 -6.44 -8.71
CA LYS A 5 -14.15 -5.26 -7.83
C LYS A 5 -13.89 -5.67 -6.38
N TYR A 6 -14.64 -6.65 -5.87
CA TYR A 6 -14.42 -7.15 -4.50
C TYR A 6 -13.09 -7.88 -4.32
N LEU A 7 -12.67 -8.72 -5.27
CA LEU A 7 -11.38 -9.41 -5.18
C LEU A 7 -10.20 -8.41 -5.10
N ILE A 8 -10.28 -7.30 -5.84
CA ILE A 8 -9.28 -6.24 -5.78
C ILE A 8 -9.30 -5.54 -4.42
N LEU A 9 -10.48 -5.23 -3.86
CA LEU A 9 -10.56 -4.63 -2.53
C LEU A 9 -10.06 -5.57 -1.44
N PHE A 10 -10.37 -6.87 -1.51
CA PHE A 10 -9.80 -7.85 -0.58
C PHE A 10 -8.29 -7.98 -0.73
N PHE A 11 -7.76 -7.93 -1.96
CA PHE A 11 -6.32 -7.89 -2.20
C PHE A 11 -5.68 -6.67 -1.51
N VAL A 12 -6.29 -5.48 -1.62
CA VAL A 12 -5.83 -4.26 -0.93
C VAL A 12 -5.88 -4.44 0.59
N VAL A 13 -6.98 -4.96 1.14
CA VAL A 13 -7.10 -5.24 2.58
C VAL A 13 -5.99 -6.17 3.04
N ILE A 14 -5.83 -7.33 2.42
CA ILE A 14 -4.81 -8.32 2.82
C ILE A 14 -3.42 -7.70 2.75
N THR A 15 -3.09 -7.06 1.62
CA THR A 15 -1.75 -6.50 1.39
C THR A 15 -1.40 -5.44 2.42
N PHE A 16 -2.25 -4.43 2.58
CA PHE A 16 -1.90 -3.27 3.40
C PHE A 16 -2.21 -3.46 4.88
N LEU A 17 -3.29 -4.18 5.24
CA LEU A 17 -3.59 -4.44 6.64
C LEU A 17 -2.54 -5.36 7.26
N GLN A 18 -2.16 -6.44 6.56
CA GLN A 18 -1.11 -7.33 7.06
C GLN A 18 0.23 -6.60 7.15
N SER A 19 0.60 -5.84 6.11
CA SER A 19 1.81 -5.01 6.10
C SER A 19 1.84 -3.98 7.25
N ALA A 20 0.70 -3.40 7.61
CA ALA A 20 0.58 -2.47 8.73
C ALA A 20 0.68 -3.18 10.10
N VAL A 21 0.00 -4.32 10.26
CA VAL A 21 0.06 -5.14 11.47
C VAL A 21 1.48 -5.61 11.75
N ASP A 22 2.19 -6.10 10.73
CA ASP A 22 3.57 -6.57 10.86
C ASP A 22 4.51 -5.45 11.33
N LYS A 23 4.35 -4.22 10.80
CA LYS A 23 5.12 -3.05 11.24
C LYS A 23 4.83 -2.67 12.69
N ILE A 24 3.57 -2.70 13.11
CA ILE A 24 3.19 -2.36 14.49
C ILE A 24 3.72 -3.42 15.45
N ALA A 25 3.62 -4.69 15.08
CA ALA A 25 4.05 -5.82 15.90
C ALA A 25 5.58 -5.87 16.07
N ASP A 26 6.35 -5.59 15.02
CA ASP A 26 7.82 -5.57 15.06
C ASP A 26 8.41 -4.26 14.53
N TRP A 27 8.07 -3.16 15.19
CA TRP A 27 8.54 -1.83 14.78
C TRP A 27 10.06 -1.69 14.82
N LYS A 28 10.71 -2.23 15.86
CA LYS A 28 12.16 -2.11 16.06
C LYS A 28 12.94 -2.98 15.07
N GLY A 29 12.48 -4.21 14.80
CA GLY A 29 13.10 -5.08 13.81
C GLY A 29 13.00 -4.49 12.41
N ASN A 30 11.82 -3.98 12.02
CA ASN A 30 11.63 -3.28 10.75
C ASN A 30 12.58 -2.08 10.60
N ILE A 31 12.69 -1.22 11.62
CA ILE A 31 13.64 -0.09 11.57
C ILE A 31 15.08 -0.58 11.45
N ALA A 32 15.48 -1.63 12.19
CA ALA A 32 16.84 -2.15 12.13
C ALA A 32 17.20 -2.66 10.73
N TRP A 33 16.31 -3.44 10.10
CA TRP A 33 16.48 -3.92 8.73
C TRP A 33 16.54 -2.76 7.73
N LEU A 34 15.62 -1.80 7.82
CA LEU A 34 15.56 -0.64 6.92
C LEU A 34 16.80 0.26 7.05
N LYS A 35 17.34 0.43 8.25
CA LYS A 35 18.57 1.21 8.45
C LYS A 35 19.74 0.64 7.65
N GLU A 36 19.89 -0.69 7.64
CA GLU A 36 20.94 -1.32 6.84
C GLU A 36 20.62 -1.24 5.34
N HIS A 37 19.37 -1.54 4.95
CA HIS A 37 18.94 -1.51 3.55
C HIS A 37 19.12 -0.13 2.88
N PHE A 38 18.89 0.94 3.63
CA PHE A 38 18.92 2.31 3.12
C PHE A 38 20.20 3.10 3.47
N LYS A 39 21.21 2.45 4.06
CA LYS A 39 22.43 3.09 4.61
C LYS A 39 23.17 4.00 3.62
N ASP A 40 23.25 3.60 2.34
CA ASP A 40 23.95 4.38 1.30
C ASP A 40 22.98 5.15 0.38
N SER A 41 21.79 5.47 0.87
CA SER A 41 20.72 6.14 0.12
C SER A 41 20.35 7.51 0.70
N LEU A 42 19.55 8.28 -0.03
CA LEU A 42 18.99 9.56 0.44
C LEU A 42 18.05 9.43 1.65
N LEU A 43 17.64 8.20 1.98
CA LEU A 43 16.77 7.89 3.11
C LEU A 43 17.55 7.48 4.37
N ASP A 44 18.88 7.43 4.32
CA ASP A 44 19.69 7.20 5.52
C ASP A 44 19.37 8.24 6.60
N GLY A 45 19.31 7.78 7.85
CA GLY A 45 18.89 8.57 9.01
C GLY A 45 17.41 8.95 9.04
N LYS A 46 16.62 8.70 7.98
CA LYS A 46 15.19 9.08 7.88
C LYS A 46 14.23 7.90 7.90
N VAL A 47 14.74 6.66 7.91
CA VAL A 47 13.95 5.43 7.74
C VAL A 47 12.79 5.29 8.73
N ALA A 48 12.96 5.67 10.00
CA ALA A 48 11.89 5.57 10.99
C ALA A 48 10.71 6.50 10.67
N PHE A 49 11.01 7.71 10.19
CA PHE A 49 10.00 8.68 9.78
C PHE A 49 9.30 8.23 8.50
N SER A 50 10.06 7.76 7.50
CA SER A 50 9.52 7.19 6.27
C SER A 50 8.61 5.98 6.56
N LEU A 51 9.02 5.08 7.46
CA LEU A 51 8.21 3.94 7.86
C LEU A 51 6.88 4.37 8.53
N GLY A 52 6.91 5.43 9.33
CA GLY A 52 5.70 6.01 9.94
C GLY A 52 4.72 6.54 8.91
N ILE A 53 5.21 7.26 7.89
CA ILE A 53 4.37 7.74 6.79
C ILE A 53 3.75 6.56 6.04
N ILE A 54 4.55 5.55 5.69
CA ILE A 54 4.06 4.35 5.02
C ILE A 54 2.98 3.68 5.87
N LEU A 55 3.23 3.42 7.15
CA LEU A 55 2.26 2.78 8.04
C LEU A 55 0.91 3.52 8.07
N VAL A 56 0.93 4.86 8.15
CA VAL A 56 -0.31 5.66 8.11
C VAL A 56 -1.05 5.48 6.79
N LEU A 57 -0.34 5.55 5.66
CA LEU A 57 -0.95 5.38 4.34
C LEU A 57 -1.50 3.97 4.15
N GLU A 58 -0.80 2.94 4.59
CA GLU A 58 -1.24 1.54 4.54
C GLU A 58 -2.52 1.33 5.37
N MET A 59 -2.57 1.87 6.59
CA MET A 59 -3.77 1.81 7.42
C MET A 59 -4.94 2.54 6.77
N LEU A 60 -4.73 3.74 6.20
CA LEU A 60 -5.78 4.48 5.51
C LEU A 60 -6.29 3.72 4.29
N ALA A 61 -5.40 3.14 3.48
CA ALA A 61 -5.75 2.31 2.33
C ALA A 61 -6.57 1.09 2.74
N ALA A 62 -6.15 0.37 3.79
CA ALA A 62 -6.86 -0.80 4.29
C ALA A 62 -8.23 -0.46 4.90
N LEU A 63 -8.32 0.57 5.74
CA LEU A 63 -9.57 0.98 6.38
C LEU A 63 -10.60 1.46 5.33
N THR A 64 -10.15 2.24 4.36
CA THR A 64 -11.01 2.67 3.24
C THR A 64 -11.38 1.51 2.30
N ALA A 65 -10.55 0.47 2.17
CA ALA A 65 -10.93 -0.72 1.41
C ALA A 65 -12.07 -1.48 2.11
N VAL A 66 -11.95 -1.72 3.42
CA VAL A 66 -12.99 -2.37 4.22
C VAL A 66 -14.27 -1.55 4.20
N GLY A 67 -14.17 -0.24 4.44
CA GLY A 67 -15.31 0.66 4.34
C GLY A 67 -15.91 0.68 2.94
N GLY A 68 -15.09 0.66 1.89
CA GLY A 68 -15.55 0.61 0.50
C GLY A 68 -16.36 -0.65 0.20
N ILE A 69 -15.91 -1.81 0.67
CA ILE A 69 -16.69 -3.05 0.57
C ILE A 69 -18.06 -2.88 1.24
N TRP A 70 -18.11 -2.31 2.45
CA TRP A 70 -19.36 -2.08 3.15
C TRP A 70 -20.29 -1.12 2.41
N PHE A 71 -19.79 0.06 1.98
CA PHE A 71 -20.56 1.08 1.26
C PHE A 71 -21.11 0.57 -0.07
N ILE A 72 -20.37 -0.28 -0.80
CA ILE A 72 -20.88 -0.88 -2.04
C ILE A 72 -22.04 -1.82 -1.74
N LEU A 73 -21.95 -2.61 -0.65
CA LEU A 73 -22.99 -3.57 -0.28
C LEU A 73 -24.24 -2.93 0.32
N SER A 74 -24.10 -1.81 1.03
CA SER A 74 -25.22 -1.13 1.72
C SER A 74 -25.86 -0.01 0.91
N GLU A 75 -25.06 0.73 0.13
CA GLU A 75 -25.45 2.01 -0.46
C GLU A 75 -25.18 2.09 -1.98
N GLU A 76 -24.68 0.99 -2.59
CA GLU A 76 -24.23 0.97 -4.00
C GLU A 76 -23.21 2.08 -4.33
N ASN A 77 -22.46 2.53 -3.33
CA ASN A 77 -21.54 3.66 -3.44
C ASN A 77 -20.08 3.20 -3.50
N GLU A 78 -19.41 3.50 -4.62
CA GLU A 78 -18.04 3.07 -4.88
C GLU A 78 -16.96 4.09 -4.45
N THR A 79 -17.36 5.24 -3.90
CA THR A 79 -16.43 6.37 -3.64
C THR A 79 -15.29 5.98 -2.70
N LEU A 80 -15.58 5.27 -1.60
CA LEU A 80 -14.55 4.86 -0.65
C LEU A 80 -13.58 3.83 -1.26
N ALA A 81 -14.08 2.96 -2.15
CA ALA A 81 -13.27 1.99 -2.87
C ALA A 81 -12.26 2.68 -3.81
N VAL A 82 -12.70 3.74 -4.51
CA VAL A 82 -11.80 4.58 -5.33
C VAL A 82 -10.73 5.24 -4.46
N TYR A 83 -11.09 5.83 -3.31
CA TYR A 83 -10.11 6.44 -2.41
C TYR A 83 -9.11 5.42 -1.86
N SER A 84 -9.56 4.22 -1.53
CA SER A 84 -8.68 3.14 -1.11
C SER A 84 -7.65 2.78 -2.18
N LEU A 85 -8.07 2.68 -3.43
CA LEU A 85 -7.18 2.35 -4.55
C LEU A 85 -6.21 3.49 -4.86
N LEU A 86 -6.64 4.75 -4.75
CA LEU A 86 -5.75 5.91 -4.89
C LEU A 86 -4.69 5.94 -3.79
N LEU A 87 -5.10 5.75 -2.53
CA LEU A 87 -4.18 5.66 -1.39
C LEU A 87 -3.20 4.50 -1.55
N SER A 88 -3.69 3.34 -2.00
CA SER A 88 -2.86 2.18 -2.32
C SER A 88 -1.81 2.50 -3.38
N GLY A 89 -2.21 3.15 -4.46
CA GLY A 89 -1.30 3.57 -5.54
C GLY A 89 -0.24 4.53 -5.05
N VAL A 90 -0.63 5.56 -4.29
CA VAL A 90 0.31 6.52 -3.68
C VAL A 90 1.30 5.81 -2.73
N THR A 91 0.81 4.89 -1.90
CA THR A 91 1.64 4.11 -0.96
C THR A 91 2.68 3.28 -1.71
N LEU A 92 2.25 2.54 -2.74
CA LEU A 92 3.14 1.74 -3.57
C LEU A 92 4.13 2.60 -4.36
N LEU A 93 3.76 3.79 -4.82
CA LEU A 93 4.69 4.71 -5.47
C LEU A 93 5.76 5.23 -4.50
N PHE A 94 5.43 5.50 -3.23
CA PHE A 94 6.44 5.83 -2.22
C PHE A 94 7.37 4.65 -1.94
N LEU A 95 6.84 3.43 -1.82
CA LEU A 95 7.65 2.21 -1.66
C LEU A 95 8.56 1.98 -2.87
N LEU A 96 8.04 2.12 -4.09
CA LEU A 96 8.81 2.03 -5.33
C LEU A 96 9.95 3.05 -5.35
N LEU A 97 9.65 4.31 -5.02
CA LEU A 97 10.66 5.37 -4.95
C LEU A 97 11.75 5.01 -3.93
N GLY A 98 11.37 4.52 -2.74
CA GLY A 98 12.31 4.01 -1.75
C GLY A 98 13.26 2.98 -2.37
N GLN A 99 12.73 1.91 -2.96
CA GLN A 99 13.57 0.86 -3.57
C GLN A 99 14.50 1.41 -4.67
N ARG A 100 14.04 2.37 -5.47
CA ARG A 100 14.90 3.03 -6.48
C ARG A 100 16.02 3.86 -5.86
N LEU A 101 15.76 4.57 -4.76
CA LEU A 101 16.78 5.32 -4.03
C LEU A 101 17.81 4.41 -3.35
N ALA A 102 17.41 3.22 -2.91
CA ALA A 102 18.30 2.18 -2.40
C ALA A 102 19.02 1.39 -3.51
N LYS A 103 18.71 1.66 -4.80
CA LYS A 103 19.18 0.88 -5.96
C LYS A 103 18.80 -0.61 -5.89
N ASP A 104 17.74 -0.94 -5.15
CA ASP A 104 17.17 -2.29 -5.12
C ASP A 104 16.17 -2.47 -6.27
N TYR A 105 16.69 -2.98 -7.40
CA TYR A 105 15.90 -3.18 -8.61
C TYR A 105 14.91 -4.35 -8.50
N ASP A 106 15.22 -5.36 -7.69
CA ASP A 106 14.35 -6.53 -7.51
C ASP A 106 13.22 -6.21 -6.52
N GLY A 107 13.52 -5.45 -5.45
CA GLY A 107 12.51 -4.83 -4.59
C GLY A 107 11.58 -3.92 -5.39
N ALA A 108 12.13 -3.05 -6.25
CA ALA A 108 11.33 -2.20 -7.13
C ALA A 108 10.42 -3.00 -8.09
N ARG A 109 10.92 -4.10 -8.67
CA ARG A 109 10.11 -5.01 -9.52
C ARG A 109 8.93 -5.59 -8.75
N THR A 110 9.16 -5.99 -7.50
CA THR A 110 8.11 -6.56 -6.63
C THR A 110 6.98 -5.55 -6.42
N ILE A 111 7.30 -4.28 -6.17
CA ILE A 111 6.29 -3.22 -6.02
C ILE A 111 5.45 -3.02 -7.29
N VAL A 112 6.04 -3.13 -8.48
CA VAL A 112 5.29 -3.04 -9.74
C VAL A 112 4.25 -4.14 -9.87
N ILE A 113 4.52 -5.36 -9.36
CA ILE A 113 3.54 -6.45 -9.36
C ILE A 113 2.29 -6.09 -8.53
N TYR A 114 2.47 -5.42 -7.39
CA TYR A 114 1.35 -4.94 -6.57
C TYR A 114 0.64 -3.72 -7.17
N LEU A 115 1.33 -2.89 -7.97
CA LEU A 115 0.72 -1.74 -8.65
C LEU A 115 -0.26 -2.15 -9.75
N ILE A 116 0.00 -3.25 -10.46
CA ILE A 116 -0.87 -3.75 -11.55
C ILE A 116 -2.33 -3.92 -11.11
N PRO A 117 -2.65 -4.72 -10.06
CA PRO A 117 -4.04 -4.88 -9.61
C PRO A 117 -4.64 -3.59 -9.06
N VAL A 118 -3.85 -2.69 -8.48
CA VAL A 118 -4.34 -1.39 -7.99
C VAL A 118 -4.76 -0.48 -9.15
N PHE A 119 -3.93 -0.36 -10.20
CA PHE A 119 -4.26 0.43 -11.40
C PHE A 119 -5.42 -0.18 -12.18
N PHE A 120 -5.46 -1.50 -12.28
CA PHE A 120 -6.59 -2.19 -12.86
C PHE A 120 -7.88 -1.98 -12.06
N GLY A 121 -7.78 -1.97 -10.72
CA GLY A 121 -8.85 -1.56 -9.83
C GLY A 121 -9.36 -0.16 -10.15
N LEU A 122 -8.46 0.83 -10.16
CA LEU A 122 -8.83 2.21 -10.49
C LEU A 122 -9.58 2.29 -11.81
N TYR A 123 -9.06 1.65 -12.85
CA TYR A 123 -9.73 1.58 -14.14
C TYR A 123 -11.15 0.98 -14.05
N LEU A 124 -11.35 -0.09 -13.29
CA LEU A 124 -12.66 -0.74 -13.15
C LEU A 124 -13.69 0.07 -12.35
N PHE A 125 -13.23 0.90 -11.41
CA PHE A 125 -14.10 1.71 -10.54
C PHE A 125 -14.36 3.13 -11.09
N THR A 126 -13.70 3.52 -12.18
CA THR A 126 -13.87 4.84 -12.83
C THR A 126 -14.44 4.77 -14.25
N GLN A 127 -14.92 3.59 -14.66
CA GLN A 127 -15.72 3.38 -15.87
C GLN A 127 -17.20 3.46 -15.52
#